data_AF-A0A7U6GDX0-F1
#
_entry.id   AF-A0A7U6GDX0-F1
#
_cell.length_a   1.000
_cell.length_b   1.000
_cell.length_c   1.000
_cell.angle_alpha   90.00
_cell.angle_beta   90.00
_cell.angle_gamma   90.00
#
_symmetry.space_group_name_H-M   'P 1'
#
loop_
_entity.id
_entity.type
_entity.pdbx_description
1 polymer ?
#
loop_
_entity_poly.entity_id
_entity_poly.type
_entity_poly.pdbx_seq_one_letter_code
_entity_poly.pdbx_strand_id
1 'polypeptide(L)'
;MGKINSALRRIFFFLIAFYPWINYILRKVPKLGSVWDDLLILVFFLFSIFVGYKRIKDLIALPSVLFAVLFASVSILSFVFNNYLFLAFQHQFRLLLEPFLVFIAVFLVKPTKDEIHFYLKSFILSIVILGLHGIYQYIKKVPTPAQWVDKDLERTSIYTRAFSIVGSPNVLAGYLELGLPVVFYYIFDSKSYIRKILYLFGSFSIIGGLLLTFSRGGWLGAFGSLFLSFAAISPLVAIGLVVLGVFAIYSVPVLRLRIVSLIDPSYIQKSLESGGRLFRWKYGVVNGFEHPLLGSGLGTFGSSAGQKYGYFSYTSMDSVYINVFAETGFLGIVSFILFVSYGFANFVYKFFSKRKLIYLFLGASLFALLIHIFVENLFDVWGITLNFWVISALSEVLDG
;
A
#
# COMPACT_ATOMS: atom_id res chain seq x y z
N MET A 1 -25.13 16.20 -19.27
CA MET A 1 -23.95 16.22 -18.35
C MET A 1 -23.79 14.94 -17.52
N GLY A 2 -24.85 14.36 -16.92
CA GLY A 2 -24.71 13.18 -16.04
C GLY A 2 -24.00 11.95 -16.65
N LYS A 3 -24.32 11.58 -17.90
CA LYS A 3 -23.66 10.44 -18.60
C LYS A 3 -22.17 10.70 -18.90
N ILE A 4 -21.83 11.91 -19.35
CA ILE A 4 -20.44 12.32 -19.64
C ILE A 4 -19.62 12.29 -18.35
N ASN A 5 -20.16 12.85 -17.26
CA ASN A 5 -19.48 12.84 -15.97
C ASN A 5 -19.26 11.40 -15.45
N SER A 6 -20.22 10.50 -15.67
CA SER A 6 -20.05 9.08 -15.33
C SER A 6 -18.95 8.40 -16.15
N ALA A 7 -18.90 8.65 -17.45
CA ALA A 7 -17.83 8.14 -18.31
C ALA A 7 -16.45 8.64 -17.86
N LEU A 8 -16.31 9.94 -17.56
CA LEU A 8 -15.06 10.53 -17.06
C LEU A 8 -14.65 9.93 -15.71
N ARG A 9 -15.58 9.75 -14.75
CA ARG A 9 -15.28 9.06 -13.47
C ARG A 9 -14.75 7.65 -13.70
N ARG A 10 -15.37 6.87 -14.59
CA ARG A 10 -14.91 5.52 -14.94
C ARG A 10 -13.52 5.55 -15.56
N ILE A 11 -13.20 6.54 -16.40
CA ILE A 11 -11.85 6.70 -16.96
C ILE A 11 -10.84 6.91 -15.84
N PHE A 12 -11.05 7.85 -14.91
CA PHE A 12 -10.12 8.08 -13.79
C PHE A 12 -9.95 6.83 -12.92
N PHE A 13 -11.04 6.15 -12.58
CA PHE A 13 -10.97 4.90 -11.82
C PHE A 13 -10.23 3.79 -12.56
N PHE A 14 -10.40 3.68 -13.87
CA PHE A 14 -9.63 2.74 -14.68
C PHE A 14 -8.14 3.10 -14.67
N LEU A 15 -7.79 4.38 -14.86
CA LEU A 15 -6.41 4.86 -14.86
C LEU A 15 -5.71 4.58 -13.53
N ILE A 16 -6.40 4.75 -12.39
CA ILE A 16 -5.85 4.46 -11.06
C ILE A 16 -5.72 2.94 -10.83
N ALA A 17 -6.76 2.17 -11.19
CA ALA A 17 -6.76 0.71 -11.04
C ALA A 17 -5.66 0.03 -11.89
N PHE A 18 -5.45 0.51 -13.11
CA PHE A 18 -4.42 0.04 -14.04
C PHE A 18 -3.13 0.84 -13.98
N TYR A 19 -2.97 1.71 -12.98
CA TYR A 19 -1.80 2.57 -12.83
C TYR A 19 -0.46 1.84 -13.06
N PRO A 20 -0.22 0.62 -12.51
CA PRO A 20 1.06 -0.09 -12.72
C PRO A 20 1.40 -0.29 -14.19
N TRP A 21 0.42 -0.71 -14.99
CA TRP A 21 0.56 -1.00 -16.41
C TRP A 21 0.71 0.28 -17.23
N ILE A 22 -0.12 1.27 -16.92
CA ILE A 22 -0.10 2.57 -17.59
C ILE A 22 1.22 3.28 -17.31
N ASN A 23 1.66 3.31 -16.05
CA ASN A 23 2.95 3.86 -15.66
C ASN A 23 4.11 3.12 -16.35
N TYR A 24 4.10 1.79 -16.42
CA TYR A 24 5.13 1.02 -17.13
C TYR A 24 5.26 1.41 -18.61
N ILE A 25 4.16 1.74 -19.29
CA ILE A 25 4.15 2.18 -20.68
C ILE A 25 4.57 3.65 -20.77
N LEU A 26 3.94 4.54 -19.99
CA LEU A 26 4.14 5.99 -20.08
C LEU A 26 5.55 6.42 -19.66
N ARG A 27 6.21 5.71 -18.74
CA ARG A 27 7.62 5.97 -18.37
C ARG A 27 8.59 5.78 -19.53
N LYS A 28 8.19 5.07 -20.60
CA LYS A 28 8.98 4.92 -21.83
C LYS A 28 8.83 6.11 -22.79
N VAL A 29 7.86 6.99 -22.55
CA VAL A 29 7.62 8.18 -23.38
C VAL A 29 8.34 9.39 -22.75
N PRO A 30 9.34 9.98 -23.42
CA PRO A 30 10.08 11.12 -22.90
C PRO A 30 9.17 12.30 -22.54
N LYS A 31 9.52 13.02 -21.47
CA LYS A 31 8.76 14.16 -20.89
C LYS A 31 7.38 13.82 -20.33
N LEU A 32 6.54 13.08 -21.06
CA LEU A 32 5.22 12.64 -20.57
C LEU A 32 5.39 11.71 -19.37
N GLY A 33 6.29 10.73 -19.45
CA GLY A 33 6.54 9.79 -18.37
C GLY A 33 7.00 10.43 -17.06
N SER A 34 7.65 11.59 -17.09
CA SER A 34 8.09 12.30 -15.87
C SER A 34 6.99 13.10 -15.19
N VAL A 35 5.92 13.47 -15.90
CA VAL A 35 4.86 14.37 -15.38
C VAL A 35 3.48 13.71 -15.32
N TRP A 36 3.35 12.47 -15.81
CA TRP A 36 2.04 11.84 -15.98
C TRP A 36 1.29 11.63 -14.65
N ASP A 37 2.00 11.34 -13.57
CA ASP A 37 1.41 11.14 -12.24
C ASP A 37 0.73 12.43 -11.76
N ASP A 38 1.48 13.53 -11.85
CA ASP A 38 1.03 14.88 -11.50
C ASP A 38 -0.16 15.28 -12.38
N LEU A 39 -0.13 14.98 -13.68
CA LEU A 39 -1.24 15.25 -14.60
C LEU A 39 -2.49 14.43 -14.23
N LEU A 40 -2.36 13.14 -13.95
CA LEU A 40 -3.50 12.30 -13.55
C LEU A 40 -4.20 12.87 -12.32
N ILE A 41 -3.42 13.19 -11.29
CA ILE A 41 -3.94 13.65 -10.00
C ILE A 41 -4.54 15.05 -10.14
N LEU A 42 -3.81 15.99 -10.76
CA LEU A 42 -4.28 17.35 -10.94
C LEU A 42 -5.56 17.40 -11.78
N VAL A 43 -5.61 16.68 -12.90
CA VAL A 43 -6.79 16.68 -13.77
C VAL A 43 -7.97 16.01 -13.08
N PHE A 44 -7.76 14.91 -12.34
CA PHE A 44 -8.83 14.27 -11.58
C PHE A 44 -9.36 15.18 -10.46
N PHE A 45 -8.46 15.84 -9.74
CA PHE A 45 -8.78 16.78 -8.67
C PHE A 45 -9.58 17.99 -9.20
N LEU A 46 -9.13 18.64 -10.27
CA LEU A 46 -9.84 19.77 -10.88
C LEU A 46 -11.23 19.35 -11.41
N PHE A 47 -11.33 18.19 -12.06
CA PHE A 47 -12.61 17.62 -12.47
C PHE A 47 -13.52 17.36 -11.25
N SER A 48 -12.97 16.86 -10.15
CA SER A 48 -13.74 16.58 -8.94
C SER A 48 -14.31 17.84 -8.29
N ILE A 49 -13.55 18.94 -8.28
CA ILE A 49 -14.02 20.25 -7.82
C ILE A 49 -15.17 20.71 -8.71
N PHE A 50 -15.01 20.67 -10.03
CA PHE A 50 -16.05 21.07 -10.97
C PHE A 50 -17.37 20.30 -10.76
N VAL A 51 -17.29 18.98 -10.54
CA VAL A 51 -18.46 18.12 -10.32
C VAL A 51 -19.05 18.26 -8.91
N GLY A 52 -18.20 18.50 -7.92
CA GLY A 52 -18.47 18.26 -6.50
C GLY A 52 -18.40 19.47 -5.59
N TYR A 53 -18.19 20.69 -6.10
CA TYR A 53 -17.87 21.88 -5.29
C TYR A 53 -18.82 22.13 -4.12
N LYS A 54 -20.11 21.78 -4.24
CA LYS A 54 -21.10 21.94 -3.17
C LYS A 54 -20.78 21.10 -1.93
N ARG A 55 -20.05 20.00 -2.08
CA ARG A 55 -19.64 19.07 -1.01
C ARG A 55 -18.33 19.48 -0.33
N ILE A 56 -17.68 20.56 -0.76
CA ILE A 56 -16.44 21.04 -0.13
C ILE A 56 -16.67 21.37 1.35
N LYS A 57 -17.86 21.87 1.71
CA LYS A 57 -18.24 22.13 3.11
C LYS A 57 -18.27 20.85 3.95
N ASP A 58 -18.77 19.75 3.39
CA ASP A 58 -18.80 18.46 4.08
C ASP A 58 -17.40 17.84 4.15
N LEU A 59 -16.60 18.02 3.08
CA LEU A 59 -15.22 17.54 2.99
C LEU A 59 -14.34 18.07 4.13
N ILE A 60 -14.40 19.38 4.42
CA ILE A 60 -13.56 20.00 5.46
C ILE A 60 -13.93 19.54 6.88
N ALA A 61 -15.13 18.99 7.07
CA ALA A 61 -15.58 18.45 8.34
C ALA A 61 -15.21 16.96 8.52
N LEU A 62 -14.69 16.30 7.49
CA LEU A 62 -14.32 14.88 7.58
C LEU A 62 -13.12 14.68 8.52
N PRO A 63 -13.18 13.72 9.46
CA PRO A 63 -12.05 13.44 10.33
C PRO A 63 -10.76 13.09 9.57
N SER A 64 -10.83 12.34 8.46
CA SER A 64 -9.64 12.03 7.64
C SER A 64 -8.99 13.28 7.04
N VAL A 65 -9.78 14.29 6.65
CA VAL A 65 -9.24 15.56 6.15
C VAL A 65 -8.63 16.36 7.29
N LEU A 66 -9.25 16.39 8.47
CA LEU A 66 -8.70 17.03 9.65
C LEU A 66 -7.38 16.38 10.09
N PHE A 67 -7.28 15.05 10.07
CA PHE A 67 -6.04 14.32 10.36
C PHE A 67 -4.96 14.57 9.30
N ALA A 68 -5.33 14.65 8.02
CA ALA A 68 -4.40 15.03 6.96
C ALA A 68 -3.84 16.45 7.17
N VAL A 69 -4.71 17.41 7.52
CA VAL A 69 -4.31 18.79 7.83
C VAL A 69 -3.43 18.84 9.06
N LEU A 70 -3.74 18.05 10.10
CA LEU A 70 -2.91 17.95 11.30
C LEU A 70 -1.51 17.42 10.96
N PHE A 71 -1.42 16.31 10.21
CA PHE A 71 -0.14 15.74 9.78
C PHE A 71 0.66 16.71 8.89
N ALA A 72 -0.01 17.38 7.94
CA ALA A 72 0.59 18.40 7.10
C ALA A 72 1.12 19.58 7.92
N SER A 73 0.35 20.03 8.93
CA SER A 73 0.76 21.12 9.82
C SER A 73 2.00 20.75 10.62
N VAL A 74 2.02 19.56 11.22
CA VAL A 74 3.20 19.07 11.96
C VAL A 74 4.41 18.92 11.04
N SER A 75 4.21 18.43 9.82
CA SER A 75 5.28 18.31 8.82
C SER A 75 5.87 19.68 8.44
N ILE A 76 5.03 20.70 8.26
CA ILE A 76 5.47 22.07 7.97
C ILE A 76 6.22 22.65 9.17
N LEU A 77 5.70 22.47 10.40
CA LEU A 77 6.40 22.91 11.61
C LEU A 77 7.77 22.24 11.74
N SER A 78 7.82 20.92 11.52
CA SER A 78 9.07 20.16 11.50
C SER A 78 10.09 20.74 10.50
N PHE A 79 9.64 21.11 9.30
CA PHE A 79 10.49 21.79 8.32
C PHE A 79 10.98 23.16 8.80
N VAL A 80 10.06 24.01 9.26
CA VAL A 80 10.37 25.39 9.69
C VAL A 80 11.37 25.42 10.85
N PHE A 81 11.25 24.50 11.80
CA PHE A 81 12.11 24.47 12.99
C PHE A 81 13.45 23.75 12.79
N ASN A 82 13.59 22.86 11.79
CA ASN A 82 14.84 22.13 11.51
C ASN A 82 15.70 22.77 10.40
N ASN A 83 15.15 23.70 9.60
CA ASN A 83 15.86 24.51 8.60
C ASN A 83 16.88 23.74 7.73
N TYR A 84 16.39 22.88 6.84
CA TYR A 84 17.18 22.10 5.88
C TYR A 84 16.71 22.35 4.44
N LEU A 85 17.26 21.63 3.47
CA LEU A 85 16.97 21.83 2.06
C LEU A 85 15.47 21.66 1.76
N PHE A 86 14.82 22.73 1.29
CA PHE A 86 13.40 22.72 0.90
C PHE A 86 13.06 21.61 -0.09
N LEU A 87 13.97 21.26 -1.01
CA LEU A 87 13.74 20.18 -1.97
C LEU A 87 13.57 18.81 -1.30
N ALA A 88 14.26 18.55 -0.18
CA ALA A 88 14.09 17.30 0.58
C ALA A 88 12.70 17.25 1.25
N PHE A 89 12.31 18.36 1.88
CA PHE A 89 10.96 18.54 2.44
C PHE A 89 9.89 18.35 1.38
N GLN A 90 9.95 19.12 0.30
CA GLN A 90 8.98 19.09 -0.78
C GLN A 90 8.86 17.68 -1.37
N HIS A 91 9.98 16.98 -1.58
CA HIS A 91 9.95 15.63 -2.14
C HIS A 91 9.18 14.66 -1.23
N GLN A 92 9.48 14.63 0.06
CA GLN A 92 8.81 13.72 0.99
C GLN A 92 7.36 14.12 1.28
N PHE A 93 7.11 15.42 1.41
CA PHE A 93 5.76 15.97 1.62
C PHE A 93 4.83 15.59 0.47
N ARG A 94 5.32 15.69 -0.78
CA ARG A 94 4.57 15.27 -1.97
C ARG A 94 4.23 13.78 -1.94
N LEU A 95 5.20 12.91 -1.63
CA LEU A 95 4.96 11.46 -1.60
C LEU A 95 3.88 11.05 -0.59
N LEU A 96 3.82 11.71 0.57
CA LEU A 96 2.85 11.37 1.62
C LEU A 96 1.47 12.02 1.43
N LEU A 97 1.40 13.26 0.94
CA LEU A 97 0.17 14.05 0.90
C LEU A 97 -0.43 14.25 -0.49
N GLU A 98 0.36 14.25 -1.57
CA GLU A 98 -0.18 14.46 -2.91
C GLU A 98 -1.12 13.33 -3.37
N PRO A 99 -0.83 12.04 -3.10
CA PRO A 99 -1.78 10.95 -3.37
C PRO A 99 -3.12 11.12 -2.63
N PHE A 100 -3.17 11.84 -1.51
CA PHE A 100 -4.41 12.11 -0.77
C PHE A 100 -5.39 13.01 -1.55
N LEU A 101 -4.92 13.77 -2.55
CA LEU A 101 -5.81 14.49 -3.46
C LEU A 101 -6.78 13.55 -4.20
N VAL A 102 -6.41 12.28 -4.39
CA VAL A 102 -7.31 11.27 -4.95
C VAL A 102 -8.41 10.89 -3.96
N PHE A 103 -8.13 10.83 -2.66
CA PHE A 103 -9.16 10.63 -1.64
C PHE A 103 -10.18 11.77 -1.74
N ILE A 104 -9.70 13.01 -1.77
CA ILE A 104 -10.54 14.20 -1.90
C ILE A 104 -11.35 14.13 -3.19
N ALA A 105 -10.72 13.77 -4.31
CA ALA A 105 -11.39 13.68 -5.60
C ALA A 105 -12.52 12.64 -5.60
N VAL A 106 -12.29 11.46 -5.03
CA VAL A 106 -13.30 10.39 -4.90
C VAL A 106 -14.47 10.86 -4.03
N PHE A 107 -14.20 11.51 -2.89
CA PHE A 107 -15.24 12.08 -2.05
C PHE A 107 -16.08 13.13 -2.79
N LEU A 108 -15.40 14.08 -3.44
CA LEU A 108 -16.05 15.17 -4.15
C LEU A 108 -16.85 14.69 -5.34
N VAL A 109 -16.43 13.65 -6.08
CA VAL A 109 -17.25 13.15 -7.18
C VAL A 109 -18.45 12.33 -6.71
N LYS A 110 -18.39 11.72 -5.52
CA LYS A 110 -19.40 10.82 -4.93
C LYS A 110 -19.86 9.76 -5.94
N PRO A 111 -19.01 8.76 -6.25
CA PRO A 111 -19.28 7.79 -7.30
C PRO A 111 -20.51 6.93 -6.99
N THR A 112 -21.22 6.50 -8.02
CA THR A 112 -22.34 5.58 -7.86
C THR A 112 -21.85 4.17 -7.50
N LYS A 113 -22.73 3.34 -6.94
CA LYS A 113 -22.41 1.93 -6.64
C LYS A 113 -21.83 1.19 -7.84
N ASP A 114 -22.37 1.42 -9.04
CA ASP A 114 -21.86 0.79 -10.27
C ASP A 114 -20.47 1.26 -10.66
N GLU A 115 -20.13 2.52 -10.40
CA GLU A 115 -18.81 3.08 -10.66
C GLU A 115 -17.78 2.56 -9.64
N ILE A 116 -18.19 2.38 -8.38
CA ILE A 116 -17.37 1.74 -7.35
C ILE A 116 -17.08 0.29 -7.74
N HIS A 117 -18.11 -0.50 -8.10
CA HIS A 117 -17.89 -1.88 -8.54
C HIS A 117 -17.07 -1.97 -9.83
N PHE A 118 -17.17 -0.97 -10.72
CA PHE A 118 -16.31 -0.88 -11.90
C PHE A 118 -14.85 -0.70 -11.49
N TYR A 119 -14.54 0.27 -10.62
CA TYR A 119 -13.19 0.46 -10.06
C TYR A 119 -12.66 -0.84 -9.44
N LEU A 120 -13.40 -1.46 -8.53
CA LEU A 120 -12.96 -2.66 -7.82
C LEU A 120 -12.69 -3.84 -8.77
N LYS A 121 -13.52 -4.02 -9.81
CA LYS A 121 -13.32 -5.08 -10.81
C LYS A 121 -12.12 -4.78 -11.71
N SER A 122 -11.93 -3.52 -12.13
CA SER A 122 -10.74 -3.10 -12.88
C SER A 122 -9.47 -3.29 -12.05
N PHE A 123 -9.53 -2.97 -10.75
CA PHE A 123 -8.42 -3.16 -9.82
C PHE A 123 -8.08 -4.65 -9.68
N ILE A 124 -9.09 -5.51 -9.48
CA ILE A 124 -8.89 -6.97 -9.45
C ILE A 124 -8.28 -7.49 -10.75
N LEU A 125 -8.75 -7.02 -11.91
CA LEU A 125 -8.19 -7.45 -13.18
C LEU A 125 -6.70 -7.06 -13.29
N SER A 126 -6.36 -5.82 -12.93
CA SER A 126 -4.99 -5.30 -12.93
C SER A 126 -4.05 -6.15 -12.05
N ILE A 127 -4.44 -6.45 -10.81
CA ILE A 127 -3.65 -7.27 -9.87
C ILE A 127 -3.54 -8.74 -10.31
N VAL A 128 -4.59 -9.31 -10.93
CA VAL A 128 -4.54 -10.68 -11.46
C VAL A 128 -3.51 -10.75 -12.59
N ILE A 129 -3.51 -9.77 -13.50
CA ILE A 129 -2.50 -9.73 -14.56
C ILE A 129 -1.10 -9.56 -13.95
N LEU A 130 -0.94 -8.73 -12.91
CA LEU A 130 0.35 -8.59 -12.20
C LEU A 130 0.81 -9.91 -11.58
N GLY A 131 -0.10 -10.65 -10.93
CA GLY A 131 0.16 -11.95 -10.32
C GLY A 131 0.54 -13.02 -11.35
N LEU A 132 -0.22 -13.11 -12.45
CA LEU A 132 0.09 -14.01 -13.57
C LEU A 132 1.46 -13.70 -14.19
N HIS A 133 1.76 -12.42 -14.41
CA HIS A 133 3.07 -12.02 -14.94
C HIS A 133 4.22 -12.33 -13.95
N GLY A 134 3.99 -12.17 -12.64
CA GLY A 134 4.94 -12.59 -11.61
C GLY A 134 5.19 -14.11 -11.60
N ILE A 135 4.13 -14.92 -11.75
CA ILE A 135 4.24 -16.37 -11.89
C ILE A 135 5.02 -16.73 -13.17
N TYR A 136 4.73 -16.06 -14.29
CA TYR A 136 5.45 -16.24 -15.54
C TYR A 136 6.95 -15.94 -15.39
N GLN A 137 7.32 -14.84 -14.74
CA GLN A 137 8.72 -14.48 -14.47
C GLN A 137 9.44 -15.56 -13.67
N TYR A 138 8.76 -16.13 -12.66
CA TYR A 138 9.30 -17.21 -11.85
C TYR A 138 9.55 -18.48 -12.69
N ILE A 139 8.58 -18.89 -13.51
CA ILE A 139 8.72 -20.04 -14.42
C ILE A 139 9.87 -19.83 -15.42
N LYS A 140 10.03 -18.61 -15.94
CA LYS A 140 11.13 -18.25 -16.85
C LYS A 140 12.47 -18.03 -16.16
N LYS A 141 12.54 -18.19 -14.84
CA LYS A 141 13.76 -18.02 -14.04
C LYS A 141 14.44 -16.67 -14.28
N VAL A 142 13.64 -15.61 -14.41
CA VAL A 142 14.18 -14.25 -14.59
C VAL A 142 15.14 -13.94 -13.44
N PRO A 143 16.38 -13.49 -13.71
CA PRO A 143 17.38 -13.34 -12.67
C PRO A 143 16.97 -12.26 -11.66
N THR A 144 17.16 -12.57 -10.39
CA THR A 144 16.91 -11.63 -9.29
C THR A 144 18.15 -10.79 -9.01
N PRO A 145 18.03 -9.46 -8.89
CA PRO A 145 19.10 -8.61 -8.39
C PRO A 145 19.71 -9.15 -7.09
N ALA A 146 21.03 -9.18 -7.07
CA ALA A 146 21.88 -9.69 -6.00
C ALA A 146 21.55 -9.17 -4.59
N GLN A 147 20.98 -7.97 -4.49
CA GLN A 147 20.66 -7.23 -3.26
C GLN A 147 19.31 -7.61 -2.62
N TRP A 148 18.47 -8.39 -3.31
CA TRP A 148 17.13 -8.77 -2.81
C TRP A 148 17.10 -10.12 -2.09
N VAL A 149 18.23 -10.81 -1.99
CA VAL A 149 18.36 -12.16 -1.42
C VAL A 149 19.62 -12.20 -0.57
N ASP A 150 19.55 -12.79 0.63
CA ASP A 150 20.74 -12.99 1.47
C ASP A 150 21.72 -13.94 0.76
N LYS A 151 22.98 -13.51 0.63
CA LYS A 151 23.98 -14.23 -0.15
C LYS A 151 24.32 -15.59 0.42
N ASP A 152 24.26 -15.75 1.73
CA ASP A 152 24.78 -16.94 2.42
C ASP A 152 23.64 -17.89 2.82
N LEU A 153 22.46 -17.35 3.11
CA LEU A 153 21.33 -18.14 3.62
C LEU A 153 20.31 -18.51 2.54
N GLU A 154 20.14 -17.67 1.51
CA GLU A 154 18.96 -17.75 0.64
C GLU A 154 19.30 -17.94 -0.85
N ARG A 155 20.48 -17.51 -1.30
CA ARG A 155 20.86 -17.57 -2.73
C ARG A 155 20.93 -18.98 -3.33
N THR A 156 21.22 -19.99 -2.51
CA THR A 156 21.27 -21.38 -2.98
C THR A 156 19.88 -21.94 -3.29
N SER A 157 18.83 -21.34 -2.70
CA SER A 157 17.44 -21.82 -2.80
C SER A 157 16.51 -20.86 -3.53
N ILE A 158 16.87 -19.57 -3.65
CA ILE A 158 16.04 -18.52 -4.26
C ILE A 158 16.77 -17.90 -5.44
N TYR A 159 16.46 -18.39 -6.64
CA TYR A 159 17.02 -17.87 -7.89
C TYR A 159 16.18 -16.73 -8.49
N THR A 160 14.86 -16.81 -8.33
CA THR A 160 13.90 -15.84 -8.88
C THR A 160 12.89 -15.40 -7.83
N ARG A 161 12.83 -14.10 -7.54
CA ARG A 161 11.73 -13.42 -6.85
C ARG A 161 10.84 -12.74 -7.90
N ALA A 162 9.53 -12.94 -7.83
CA ALA A 162 8.60 -12.26 -8.72
C ALA A 162 8.54 -10.76 -8.40
N PHE A 163 8.71 -9.91 -9.42
CA PHE A 163 8.61 -8.44 -9.30
C PHE A 163 7.72 -7.81 -10.37
N SER A 164 7.21 -8.61 -11.31
CA SER A 164 6.34 -8.22 -12.41
C SER A 164 6.89 -7.01 -13.18
N ILE A 165 6.02 -6.16 -13.74
CA ILE A 165 6.41 -4.91 -14.41
C ILE A 165 6.74 -3.78 -13.43
N VAL A 166 6.46 -3.96 -12.13
CA VAL A 166 6.64 -2.93 -11.10
C VAL A 166 8.07 -2.86 -10.56
N GLY A 167 8.95 -3.79 -10.95
CA GLY A 167 10.39 -3.69 -10.74
C GLY A 167 10.88 -3.93 -9.31
N SER A 168 10.00 -4.27 -8.37
CA SER A 168 10.37 -4.67 -7.01
C SER A 168 9.42 -5.75 -6.47
N PRO A 169 9.93 -6.84 -5.84
CA PRO A 169 9.08 -7.87 -5.25
C PRO A 169 8.21 -7.35 -4.11
N ASN A 170 8.71 -6.41 -3.32
CA ASN A 170 7.95 -5.84 -2.20
C ASN A 170 6.82 -4.96 -2.71
N VAL A 171 7.07 -4.20 -3.79
CA VAL A 171 6.05 -3.40 -4.47
C VAL A 171 4.98 -4.28 -5.10
N LEU A 172 5.37 -5.36 -5.80
CA LEU A 172 4.42 -6.33 -6.32
C LEU A 172 3.56 -6.92 -5.20
N ALA A 173 4.18 -7.32 -4.09
CA ALA A 173 3.46 -7.83 -2.93
C ALA A 173 2.46 -6.82 -2.36
N GLY A 174 2.83 -5.53 -2.30
CA GLY A 174 1.92 -4.44 -1.89
C GLY A 174 0.67 -4.30 -2.77
N TYR A 175 0.80 -4.45 -4.10
CA TYR A 175 -0.39 -4.49 -4.97
C TYR A 175 -1.25 -5.73 -4.76
N LEU A 176 -0.60 -6.90 -4.64
CA LEU A 176 -1.31 -8.18 -4.52
C LEU A 176 -2.03 -8.31 -3.18
N GLU A 177 -1.41 -7.88 -2.07
CA GLU A 177 -2.05 -7.92 -0.75
C GLU A 177 -3.22 -6.92 -0.65
N LEU A 178 -3.11 -5.72 -1.23
CA LEU A 178 -4.22 -4.76 -1.28
C LEU A 178 -5.41 -5.37 -2.01
N GLY A 179 -5.15 -6.08 -3.08
CA GLY A 179 -6.19 -6.65 -3.94
C GLY A 179 -6.79 -7.97 -3.46
N LEU A 180 -6.06 -8.73 -2.65
CA LEU A 180 -6.46 -10.07 -2.23
C LEU A 180 -7.78 -10.09 -1.40
N PRO A 181 -7.98 -9.24 -0.38
CA PRO A 181 -9.26 -9.15 0.31
C PRO A 181 -10.42 -8.76 -0.64
N VAL A 182 -10.17 -7.89 -1.61
CA VAL A 182 -11.19 -7.42 -2.56
C VAL A 182 -11.66 -8.54 -3.49
N VAL A 183 -10.79 -9.44 -3.93
CA VAL A 183 -11.23 -10.61 -4.72
C VAL A 183 -12.06 -11.58 -3.86
N PHE A 184 -11.70 -11.78 -2.59
CA PHE A 184 -12.49 -12.60 -1.67
C PHE A 184 -13.89 -12.04 -1.42
N TYR A 185 -14.05 -10.71 -1.34
CA TYR A 185 -15.38 -10.09 -1.31
C TYR A 185 -16.26 -10.61 -2.45
N TYR A 186 -15.76 -10.58 -3.70
CA TYR A 186 -16.55 -11.05 -4.85
C TYR A 186 -16.76 -12.58 -4.88
N ILE A 187 -15.84 -13.37 -4.32
CA ILE A 187 -16.03 -14.82 -4.16
C ILE A 187 -17.22 -15.10 -3.23
N PHE A 188 -17.36 -14.35 -2.13
CA PHE A 188 -18.43 -14.54 -1.17
C PHE A 188 -19.75 -13.86 -1.58
N ASP A 189 -19.70 -12.70 -2.24
CA ASP A 189 -20.87 -11.91 -2.64
C ASP A 189 -21.54 -12.42 -3.94
N SER A 190 -20.77 -13.03 -4.85
CA SER A 190 -21.29 -13.46 -6.15
C SER A 190 -22.24 -14.65 -6.05
N LYS A 191 -23.48 -14.46 -6.52
CA LYS A 191 -24.49 -15.53 -6.68
C LYS A 191 -24.25 -16.42 -7.91
N SER A 192 -23.55 -15.93 -8.92
CA SER A 192 -23.28 -16.69 -10.15
C SER A 192 -22.08 -17.62 -9.95
N TYR A 193 -22.29 -18.92 -10.20
CA TYR A 193 -21.26 -19.95 -10.08
C TYR A 193 -20.06 -19.69 -11.01
N ILE A 194 -20.32 -19.30 -12.27
CA ILE A 194 -19.28 -18.96 -13.24
C ILE A 194 -18.41 -17.80 -12.73
N ARG A 195 -19.04 -16.72 -12.26
CA ARG A 195 -18.30 -15.57 -11.73
C ARG A 195 -17.50 -15.95 -10.49
N LYS A 196 -18.04 -16.80 -9.63
CA LYS A 196 -17.33 -17.29 -8.44
C LYS A 196 -16.08 -18.09 -8.82
N ILE A 197 -16.16 -18.97 -9.82
CA ILE A 197 -14.99 -19.67 -10.36
C ILE A 197 -13.95 -18.70 -10.92
N LEU A 198 -14.39 -17.68 -11.68
CA LEU A 198 -13.46 -16.68 -12.23
C LEU A 198 -12.71 -15.92 -11.13
N TYR A 199 -13.40 -15.49 -10.07
CA TYR A 199 -12.77 -14.82 -8.94
C TYR A 199 -11.87 -15.78 -8.13
N LEU A 200 -12.25 -17.06 -8.01
CA LEU A 200 -11.41 -18.08 -7.39
C LEU A 200 -10.10 -18.28 -8.17
N PHE A 201 -10.16 -18.40 -9.49
CA PHE A 201 -8.98 -18.45 -10.34
C PHE A 201 -8.11 -17.18 -10.21
N GLY A 202 -8.75 -16.01 -10.20
CA GLY A 202 -8.07 -14.75 -9.93
C GLY A 202 -7.35 -14.74 -8.58
N SER A 203 -7.96 -15.28 -7.53
CA SER A 203 -7.34 -15.38 -6.20
C SER A 203 -6.11 -16.29 -6.21
N PHE A 204 -6.11 -17.40 -6.96
CA PHE A 204 -4.92 -18.25 -7.10
C PHE A 204 -3.77 -17.54 -7.82
N SER A 205 -4.08 -16.72 -8.82
CA SER A 205 -3.06 -15.87 -9.46
C SER A 205 -2.45 -14.87 -8.47
N ILE A 206 -3.29 -14.20 -7.67
CA ILE A 206 -2.84 -13.21 -6.68
C ILE A 206 -2.01 -13.89 -5.58
N ILE A 207 -2.50 -14.98 -5.00
CA ILE A 207 -1.81 -15.75 -3.95
C ILE A 207 -0.50 -16.33 -4.49
N GLY A 208 -0.52 -16.94 -5.67
CA GLY A 208 0.67 -17.49 -6.32
C GLY A 208 1.72 -16.41 -6.58
N GLY A 209 1.32 -15.29 -7.16
CA GLY A 209 2.21 -14.14 -7.35
C GLY A 209 2.77 -13.62 -6.03
N LEU A 210 1.93 -13.50 -5.00
CA LEU A 210 2.30 -13.00 -3.68
C LEU A 210 3.34 -13.92 -3.00
N LEU A 211 3.11 -15.24 -3.02
CA LEU A 211 4.06 -16.22 -2.51
C LEU A 211 5.39 -16.17 -3.30
N LEU A 212 5.35 -16.04 -4.62
CA LEU A 212 6.57 -16.00 -5.44
C LEU A 212 7.34 -14.67 -5.34
N THR A 213 6.77 -13.62 -4.75
CA THR A 213 7.54 -12.40 -4.41
C THR A 213 8.57 -12.65 -3.32
N PHE A 214 8.34 -13.67 -2.49
CA PHE A 214 9.06 -13.91 -1.25
C PHE A 214 9.12 -12.69 -0.30
N SER A 215 8.20 -11.72 -0.43
CA SER A 215 8.08 -10.61 0.51
C SER A 215 7.41 -11.06 1.81
N ARG A 216 8.21 -11.17 2.88
CA ARG A 216 7.72 -11.57 4.22
C ARG A 216 6.69 -10.57 4.75
N GLY A 217 6.92 -9.27 4.51
CA GLY A 217 5.99 -8.20 4.88
C GLY A 217 4.64 -8.33 4.17
N GLY A 218 4.66 -8.63 2.87
CA GLY A 218 3.45 -8.82 2.09
C GLY A 218 2.66 -10.06 2.49
N TRP A 219 3.35 -11.14 2.85
CA TRP A 219 2.70 -12.33 3.40
C TRP A 219 2.05 -12.04 4.75
N LEU A 220 2.74 -11.31 5.63
CA LEU A 220 2.21 -10.93 6.93
C LEU A 220 0.98 -10.02 6.80
N GLY A 221 1.02 -9.00 5.93
CA GLY A 221 -0.10 -8.11 5.66
C GLY A 221 -1.31 -8.85 5.09
N ALA A 222 -1.12 -9.67 4.05
CA ALA A 222 -2.18 -10.46 3.45
C ALA A 222 -2.77 -11.51 4.42
N PHE A 223 -1.91 -12.27 5.10
CA PHE A 223 -2.37 -13.31 6.04
C PHE A 223 -3.09 -12.69 7.25
N GLY A 224 -2.52 -11.65 7.86
CA GLY A 224 -3.11 -10.99 9.02
C GLY A 224 -4.47 -10.36 8.72
N SER A 225 -4.59 -9.67 7.59
CA SER A 225 -5.86 -9.06 7.17
C SER A 225 -6.94 -10.08 6.81
N LEU A 226 -6.59 -11.16 6.09
CA LEU A 226 -7.53 -12.24 5.80
C LEU A 226 -7.91 -13.05 7.04
N PHE A 227 -6.97 -13.29 7.96
CA PHE A 227 -7.24 -13.99 9.21
C PHE A 227 -8.30 -13.24 10.03
N LEU A 228 -8.13 -11.92 10.23
CA LEU A 228 -9.12 -11.11 10.94
C LEU A 228 -10.46 -11.08 10.22
N SER A 229 -10.45 -10.99 8.89
CA SER A 229 -11.67 -11.01 8.08
C SER A 229 -12.42 -12.32 8.21
N PHE A 230 -11.72 -13.44 8.08
CA PHE A 230 -12.32 -14.76 8.19
C PHE A 230 -12.76 -15.05 9.62
N ALA A 231 -12.02 -14.61 10.64
CA ALA A 231 -12.41 -14.75 12.04
C ALA A 231 -13.69 -13.98 12.34
N ALA A 232 -13.86 -12.79 11.75
CA ALA A 232 -15.07 -11.99 11.87
C ALA A 232 -16.30 -12.62 11.17
N ILE A 233 -16.09 -13.51 10.19
CA ILE A 233 -17.16 -14.28 9.53
C ILE A 233 -17.44 -15.58 10.30
N SER A 234 -16.39 -16.37 10.56
CA SER A 234 -16.45 -17.62 11.30
C SER A 234 -15.05 -18.04 11.77
N PRO A 235 -14.85 -18.32 13.07
CA PRO A 235 -13.57 -18.81 13.60
C PRO A 235 -13.04 -20.06 12.87
N LEU A 236 -13.93 -20.93 12.38
CA LEU A 236 -13.54 -22.15 11.65
C LEU A 236 -12.87 -21.82 10.31
N VAL A 237 -13.32 -20.77 9.61
CA VAL A 237 -12.71 -20.33 8.34
C VAL A 237 -11.32 -19.74 8.59
N ALA A 238 -11.16 -19.00 9.70
CA ALA A 238 -9.86 -18.49 10.11
C ALA A 238 -8.88 -19.62 10.49
N ILE A 239 -9.35 -20.63 11.23
CA ILE A 239 -8.56 -21.83 11.55
C ILE A 239 -8.16 -22.55 10.26
N GLY A 240 -9.07 -22.70 9.29
CA GLY A 240 -8.76 -23.25 7.98
C GLY A 240 -7.64 -22.50 7.26
N LEU A 241 -7.63 -21.17 7.30
CA LEU A 241 -6.54 -20.35 6.74
C LEU A 241 -5.20 -20.61 7.46
N VAL A 242 -5.20 -20.74 8.79
CA VAL A 242 -4.00 -21.07 9.58
C VAL A 242 -3.47 -22.45 9.18
N VAL A 243 -4.33 -23.46 9.11
CA VAL A 243 -3.96 -24.83 8.71
C VAL A 243 -3.36 -24.83 7.31
N LEU A 244 -3.98 -24.12 6.35
CA LEU A 244 -3.44 -23.99 4.99
C LEU A 244 -2.09 -23.28 4.97
N GLY A 245 -1.90 -22.24 5.76
CA GLY A 245 -0.62 -21.53 5.88
C GLY A 245 0.49 -22.42 6.46
N VAL A 246 0.21 -23.13 7.54
CA VAL A 246 1.13 -24.10 8.15
C VAL A 246 1.48 -25.22 7.18
N PHE A 247 0.47 -25.76 6.49
CA PHE A 247 0.68 -26.77 5.45
C PHE A 247 1.57 -26.25 4.32
N ALA A 248 1.32 -25.02 3.83
CA ALA A 248 2.17 -24.43 2.79
C ALA A 248 3.64 -24.26 3.24
N ILE A 249 3.87 -23.80 4.48
CA ILE A 249 5.21 -23.70 5.08
C ILE A 249 5.86 -25.09 5.20
N TYR A 250 5.09 -26.10 5.62
CA TYR A 250 5.58 -27.47 5.74
C TYR A 250 5.82 -28.16 4.40
N SER A 251 5.06 -27.85 3.35
CA SER A 251 5.16 -28.53 2.06
C SER A 251 6.13 -27.84 1.09
N VAL A 252 6.38 -26.54 1.25
CA VAL A 252 7.21 -25.76 0.33
C VAL A 252 8.51 -25.32 1.02
N PRO A 253 9.66 -26.00 0.76
CA PRO A 253 10.93 -25.73 1.45
C PRO A 253 11.36 -24.26 1.42
N VAL A 254 11.17 -23.58 0.29
CA VAL A 254 11.56 -22.17 0.13
C VAL A 254 10.73 -21.23 1.01
N LEU A 255 9.43 -21.51 1.19
CA LEU A 255 8.60 -20.74 2.12
C LEU A 255 9.07 -20.94 3.56
N ARG A 256 9.36 -22.19 3.94
CA ARG A 256 9.93 -22.53 5.25
C ARG A 256 11.22 -21.79 5.52
N LEU A 257 12.15 -21.82 4.56
CA LEU A 257 13.45 -21.16 4.66
C LEU A 257 13.30 -19.66 4.90
N ARG A 258 12.38 -18.99 4.19
CA ARG A 258 12.11 -17.55 4.37
C ARG A 258 11.53 -17.18 5.73
N ILE A 259 10.82 -18.10 6.38
CA ILE A 259 10.26 -17.88 7.72
C ILE A 259 11.30 -18.20 8.80
N VAL A 260 11.96 -19.37 8.70
CA VAL A 260 12.94 -19.82 9.69
C VAL A 260 14.19 -18.92 9.70
N SER A 261 14.58 -18.34 8.56
CA SER A 261 15.73 -17.42 8.52
C SER A 261 15.54 -16.16 9.37
N LEU A 262 14.31 -15.80 9.76
CA LEU A 262 14.06 -14.66 10.66
C LEU A 262 14.62 -14.87 12.08
N ILE A 263 14.69 -16.12 12.53
CA ILE A 263 15.19 -16.48 13.87
C ILE A 263 16.62 -17.02 13.82
N ASP A 264 17.25 -17.06 12.64
CA ASP A 264 18.63 -17.49 12.48
C ASP A 264 19.58 -16.44 13.10
N PRO A 265 20.47 -16.82 14.02
CA PRO A 265 21.38 -15.88 14.68
C PRO A 265 22.28 -15.11 13.71
N SER A 266 22.73 -15.75 12.61
CA SER A 266 23.59 -15.09 11.61
C SER A 266 22.82 -14.03 10.82
N TYR A 267 21.55 -14.30 10.50
CA TYR A 267 20.67 -13.30 9.88
C TYR A 267 20.42 -12.11 10.80
N ILE A 268 20.14 -12.38 12.08
CA ILE A 268 19.92 -11.34 13.10
C ILE A 268 21.17 -10.47 13.26
N GLN A 269 22.35 -11.10 13.36
CA GLN A 269 23.62 -10.39 13.46
C GLN A 269 23.86 -9.47 12.27
N LYS A 270 23.74 -9.98 11.03
CA LYS A 270 23.83 -9.15 9.81
C LYS A 270 22.81 -8.01 9.79
N SER A 271 21.62 -8.22 10.32
CA SER A 271 20.58 -7.20 10.38
C SER A 271 20.89 -6.10 11.41
N LEU A 272 21.67 -6.41 12.44
CA LEU A 272 22.15 -5.48 13.47
C LEU A 272 23.45 -4.76 13.08
N GLU A 273 24.20 -5.26 12.10
CA GLU A 273 25.38 -4.60 11.55
C GLU A 273 25.04 -3.28 10.84
N SER A 274 26.05 -2.42 10.67
CA SER A 274 25.90 -1.09 10.06
C SER A 274 25.23 -1.18 8.68
N GLY A 275 24.11 -0.47 8.51
CA GLY A 275 23.29 -0.51 7.29
C GLY A 275 22.26 -1.63 7.23
N GLY A 276 22.29 -2.59 8.16
CA GLY A 276 21.27 -3.64 8.33
C GLY A 276 19.89 -3.08 8.67
N ARG A 277 18.84 -3.90 8.54
CA ARG A 277 17.45 -3.47 8.78
C ARG A 277 17.22 -3.09 10.25
N LEU A 278 17.58 -3.98 11.18
CA LEU A 278 17.42 -3.72 12.61
C LEU A 278 18.31 -2.57 13.09
N PHE A 279 19.51 -2.43 12.52
CA PHE A 279 20.37 -1.27 12.76
C PHE A 279 19.68 0.05 12.38
N ARG A 280 19.17 0.15 11.14
CA ARG A 280 18.47 1.35 10.66
C ARG A 280 17.24 1.66 11.49
N TRP A 281 16.46 0.64 11.85
CA TRP A 281 15.29 0.80 12.72
C TRP A 281 15.67 1.36 14.09
N LYS A 282 16.68 0.77 14.73
CA LYS A 282 17.20 1.27 16.02
C LYS A 282 17.63 2.73 15.90
N TYR A 283 18.38 3.06 14.85
CA TYR A 283 18.86 4.42 14.61
C TYR A 283 17.71 5.41 14.40
N GLY A 284 16.66 5.03 13.66
CA GLY A 284 15.47 5.87 13.47
C GLY A 284 14.67 6.09 14.74
N VAL A 285 14.52 5.05 15.56
CA VAL A 285 13.87 5.17 16.87
C VAL A 285 14.67 6.10 17.78
N VAL A 286 15.99 5.93 17.86
CA VAL A 286 16.86 6.83 18.64
C VAL A 286 16.76 8.27 18.15
N ASN A 287 16.83 8.51 16.85
CA ASN A 287 16.68 9.85 16.26
C ASN A 287 15.34 10.51 16.64
N GLY A 288 14.25 9.74 16.59
CA GLY A 288 12.93 10.22 17.01
C GLY A 288 12.84 10.55 18.50
N PHE A 289 13.53 9.80 19.36
CA PHE A 289 13.62 10.11 20.79
C PHE A 289 14.53 11.31 21.11
N GLU A 290 15.57 11.55 20.32
CA GLU A 290 16.42 12.74 20.41
C GLU A 290 15.69 14.01 19.94
N HIS A 291 14.71 13.86 19.03
CA HIS A 291 13.90 14.95 18.49
C HIS A 291 12.39 14.69 18.71
N PRO A 292 11.93 14.62 19.98
CA PRO A 292 10.65 13.98 20.33
C PRO A 292 9.41 14.72 19.81
N LEU A 293 9.44 16.03 19.65
CA LEU A 293 8.24 16.78 19.27
C LEU A 293 8.04 16.83 17.75
N LEU A 294 9.08 17.23 17.01
CA LEU A 294 9.01 17.55 15.59
C LEU A 294 10.00 16.76 14.72
N GLY A 295 10.75 15.82 15.30
CA GLY A 295 11.71 15.00 14.56
C GLY A 295 12.86 15.82 13.97
N SER A 296 13.68 15.17 13.15
CA SER A 296 14.83 15.79 12.48
C SER A 296 14.49 16.55 11.19
N GLY A 297 13.20 16.64 10.82
CA GLY A 297 12.74 17.22 9.56
C GLY A 297 12.18 16.20 8.57
N LEU A 298 11.00 16.46 8.00
CA LEU A 298 10.41 15.60 6.96
C LEU A 298 11.30 15.51 5.70
N GLY A 299 11.71 14.30 5.33
CA GLY A 299 12.64 14.06 4.25
C GLY A 299 14.12 14.09 4.64
N THR A 300 14.47 14.14 5.92
CA THR A 300 15.88 14.10 6.38
C THR A 300 16.33 12.73 6.86
N PHE A 301 15.46 11.71 6.89
CA PHE A 301 15.83 10.43 7.51
C PHE A 301 15.19 9.22 6.82
N GLY A 302 16.00 8.35 6.21
CA GLY A 302 15.53 7.03 5.77
C GLY A 302 14.56 7.02 4.58
N SER A 303 13.87 8.12 4.30
CA SER A 303 13.01 8.32 3.14
C SER A 303 13.80 8.36 1.82
N SER A 304 13.10 8.18 0.70
CA SER A 304 13.70 8.41 -0.62
C SER A 304 14.23 9.85 -0.78
N ALA A 305 13.61 10.83 -0.12
CA ALA A 305 14.13 12.19 -0.01
C ALA A 305 15.45 12.24 0.76
N GLY A 306 15.51 11.65 1.96
CA GLY A 306 16.73 11.66 2.78
C GLY A 306 17.92 11.05 2.06
N GLN A 307 17.71 9.99 1.29
CA GLN A 307 18.75 9.39 0.45
C GLN A 307 19.16 10.29 -0.72
N LYS A 308 18.19 10.79 -1.47
CA LYS A 308 18.43 11.59 -2.68
C LYS A 308 19.19 12.88 -2.40
N TYR A 309 18.93 13.50 -1.26
CA TYR A 309 19.52 14.78 -0.87
C TYR A 309 20.67 14.65 0.14
N GLY A 310 21.13 13.43 0.42
CA GLY A 310 22.35 13.18 1.20
C GLY A 310 22.19 13.29 2.73
N TYR A 311 20.96 13.36 3.24
CA TYR A 311 20.69 13.35 4.68
C TYR A 311 20.74 11.95 5.30
N PHE A 312 20.60 10.91 4.47
CA PHE A 312 20.64 9.52 4.94
C PHE A 312 21.54 8.66 4.06
N SER A 313 22.66 8.21 4.62
CA SER A 313 23.71 7.52 3.88
C SER A 313 23.48 6.02 3.70
N TYR A 314 22.47 5.44 4.36
CA TYR A 314 22.16 4.02 4.26
C TYR A 314 21.01 3.74 3.27
N THR A 315 20.77 2.46 2.97
CA THR A 315 19.58 2.01 2.21
C THR A 315 18.28 2.46 2.89
N SER A 316 17.25 2.76 2.12
CA SER A 316 16.02 3.44 2.54
C SER A 316 15.40 2.74 3.73
N MET A 317 14.99 3.46 4.78
CA MET A 317 14.35 2.87 5.96
C MET A 317 13.22 1.92 5.58
N ASP A 318 13.34 0.66 5.99
CA ASP A 318 12.36 -0.38 5.69
C ASP A 318 11.18 -0.30 6.69
N SER A 319 10.60 0.89 6.90
CA SER A 319 9.43 1.15 7.75
C SER A 319 8.96 2.59 7.60
N VAL A 320 7.74 2.80 7.12
CA VAL A 320 7.14 4.15 7.01
C VAL A 320 6.94 4.74 8.40
N TYR A 321 6.50 3.96 9.39
CA TYR A 321 6.22 4.48 10.73
C TYR A 321 7.49 4.94 11.47
N ILE A 322 8.57 4.14 11.40
CA ILE A 322 9.85 4.55 12.03
C ILE A 322 10.42 5.76 11.31
N ASN A 323 10.32 5.80 9.98
CA ASN A 323 10.74 6.94 9.17
C ASN A 323 9.98 8.22 9.59
N VAL A 324 8.65 8.19 9.56
CA VAL A 324 7.82 9.34 9.99
C VAL A 324 8.12 9.74 11.43
N PHE A 325 8.30 8.79 12.35
CA PHE A 325 8.67 9.10 13.73
C PHE A 325 10.03 9.80 13.84
N ALA A 326 11.05 9.30 13.12
CA ALA A 326 12.37 9.93 13.09
C ALA A 326 12.30 11.36 12.52
N GLU A 327 11.56 11.53 11.42
CA GLU A 327 11.50 12.79 10.68
C GLU A 327 10.56 13.83 11.32
N THR A 328 9.49 13.41 12.02
CA THR A 328 8.43 14.32 12.51
C THR A 328 8.07 14.17 13.99
N GLY A 329 8.76 13.30 14.73
CA GLY A 329 8.57 13.11 16.17
C GLY A 329 7.22 12.49 16.55
N PHE A 330 6.87 12.57 17.84
CA PHE A 330 5.63 12.03 18.40
C PHE A 330 4.38 12.71 17.81
N LEU A 331 4.40 14.02 17.62
CA LEU A 331 3.26 14.73 17.03
C LEU A 331 3.00 14.26 15.60
N GLY A 332 4.07 14.05 14.84
CA GLY A 332 3.97 13.63 13.46
C GLY A 332 3.55 12.18 13.30
N ILE A 333 4.13 11.25 14.07
CA ILE A 333 3.71 9.84 13.98
C ILE A 333 2.27 9.61 14.45
N VAL A 334 1.81 10.30 15.50
CA VAL A 334 0.43 10.18 15.98
C VAL A 334 -0.55 10.72 14.93
N SER A 335 -0.29 11.92 14.40
CA SER A 335 -1.13 12.50 13.36
C SER A 335 -1.11 11.68 12.07
N PHE A 336 0.04 11.10 11.70
CA PHE A 336 0.17 10.19 10.56
C PHE A 336 -0.65 8.92 10.75
N ILE A 337 -0.56 8.25 11.91
CA ILE A 337 -1.34 7.03 12.20
C ILE A 337 -2.83 7.31 12.11
N LEU A 338 -3.31 8.43 12.68
CA LEU A 338 -4.70 8.85 12.56
C LEU A 338 -5.10 9.07 11.10
N PHE A 339 -4.25 9.77 10.35
CA PHE A 339 -4.47 10.08 8.94
C PHE A 339 -4.60 8.84 8.06
N VAL A 340 -3.67 7.88 8.16
CA VAL A 340 -3.69 6.69 7.30
C VAL A 340 -4.65 5.60 7.79
N SER A 341 -4.92 5.51 9.10
CA SER A 341 -5.73 4.43 9.66
C SER A 341 -7.23 4.73 9.71
N TYR A 342 -7.64 5.99 9.53
CA TYR A 342 -9.04 6.38 9.69
C TYR A 342 -9.98 5.66 8.71
N GLY A 343 -9.61 5.51 7.43
CA GLY A 343 -10.44 4.80 6.46
C GLY A 343 -10.69 3.34 6.85
N PHE A 344 -9.68 2.67 7.40
CA PHE A 344 -9.81 1.32 7.97
C PHE A 344 -10.75 1.33 9.17
N ALA A 345 -10.57 2.24 10.14
CA ALA A 345 -11.42 2.35 11.31
C ALA A 345 -12.90 2.59 10.95
N ASN A 346 -13.17 3.44 9.97
CA ASN A 346 -14.53 3.73 9.50
C ASN A 346 -15.16 2.48 8.82
N PHE A 347 -14.40 1.72 8.03
CA PHE A 347 -14.89 0.45 7.49
C PHE A 347 -15.21 -0.57 8.59
N VAL A 348 -14.37 -0.69 9.61
CA VAL A 348 -14.61 -1.56 10.77
C VAL A 348 -15.90 -1.16 11.47
N TYR A 349 -16.07 0.13 11.77
CA TYR A 349 -17.31 0.66 12.35
C TYR A 349 -18.55 0.33 11.50
N LYS A 350 -18.49 0.59 10.19
CA LYS A 350 -19.59 0.28 9.25
C LYS A 350 -19.88 -1.21 9.15
N PHE A 351 -18.86 -2.07 9.19
CA PHE A 351 -19.04 -3.52 9.21
C PHE A 351 -19.76 -3.99 10.45
N PHE A 352 -19.34 -3.56 11.65
CA PHE A 352 -20.02 -3.97 12.88
C PHE A 352 -21.44 -3.42 13.00
N SER A 353 -21.70 -2.27 12.38
CA SER A 353 -23.04 -1.65 12.35
C SER A 353 -23.99 -2.28 11.33
N LYS A 354 -23.51 -2.57 10.11
CA LYS A 354 -24.37 -2.99 8.97
C LYS A 354 -24.19 -4.44 8.53
N ARG A 355 -23.13 -5.12 9.01
CA ARG A 355 -22.76 -6.52 8.69
C ARG A 355 -22.60 -6.83 7.20
N LYS A 356 -22.32 -5.82 6.36
CA LYS A 356 -22.09 -6.00 4.92
C LYS A 356 -20.63 -6.40 4.65
N LEU A 357 -20.41 -7.50 3.93
CA LEU A 357 -19.08 -8.05 3.64
C LEU A 357 -18.15 -7.08 2.90
N ILE A 358 -18.70 -6.18 2.06
CA ILE A 358 -17.90 -5.19 1.34
C ILE A 358 -17.09 -4.30 2.30
N TYR A 359 -17.67 -3.91 3.45
CA TYR A 359 -16.95 -3.10 4.44
C TYR A 359 -15.82 -3.88 5.09
N LEU A 360 -16.05 -5.15 5.42
CA LEU A 360 -15.03 -6.03 6.00
C LEU A 360 -13.81 -6.17 5.08
N PHE A 361 -14.05 -6.52 3.81
CA PHE A 361 -12.97 -6.81 2.87
C PHE A 361 -12.27 -5.56 2.33
N LEU A 362 -12.97 -4.42 2.19
CA LEU A 362 -12.30 -3.14 1.88
C LEU A 362 -11.48 -2.63 3.08
N GLY A 363 -11.98 -2.80 4.31
CA GLY A 363 -11.20 -2.55 5.52
C GLY A 363 -9.95 -3.43 5.59
N ALA A 364 -10.10 -4.73 5.33
CA ALA A 364 -8.99 -5.68 5.30
C ALA A 364 -7.95 -5.36 4.23
N SER A 365 -8.37 -4.87 3.06
CA SER A 365 -7.46 -4.36 2.02
C SER A 365 -6.55 -3.26 2.57
N LEU A 366 -7.11 -2.23 3.22
CA LEU A 366 -6.33 -1.16 3.84
C LEU A 366 -5.43 -1.69 4.95
N PHE A 367 -5.96 -2.59 5.81
CA PHE A 367 -5.21 -3.15 6.93
C PHE A 367 -4.00 -3.98 6.49
N ALA A 368 -4.10 -4.71 5.37
CA ALA A 368 -2.98 -5.46 4.80
C ALA A 368 -1.78 -4.54 4.55
N LEU A 369 -2.02 -3.40 3.88
CA LEU A 369 -0.97 -2.43 3.60
C LEU A 369 -0.47 -1.74 4.87
N LEU A 370 -1.37 -1.39 5.81
CA LEU A 370 -0.98 -0.77 7.08
C LEU A 370 -0.03 -1.65 7.91
N ILE A 371 -0.16 -2.98 7.83
CA ILE A 371 0.82 -3.92 8.41
C ILE A 371 2.13 -3.90 7.61
N HIS A 372 2.06 -3.99 6.29
CA HIS A 372 3.25 -4.12 5.45
C HIS A 372 4.13 -2.87 5.50
N ILE A 373 3.55 -1.67 5.62
CA ILE A 373 4.32 -0.41 5.73
C ILE A 373 5.08 -0.29 7.05
N PHE A 374 4.83 -1.18 8.02
CA PHE A 374 5.67 -1.31 9.21
C PHE A 374 7.05 -1.87 8.88
N VAL A 375 7.16 -2.67 7.81
CA VAL A 375 8.39 -3.40 7.46
C VAL A 375 8.94 -3.07 6.07
N GLU A 376 8.36 -2.08 5.40
CA GLU A 376 8.74 -1.65 4.05
C GLU A 376 8.27 -0.20 3.78
N ASN A 377 8.98 0.55 2.93
CA ASN A 377 8.60 1.91 2.55
C ASN A 377 7.70 1.96 1.30
N LEU A 378 6.49 1.38 1.38
CA LEU A 378 5.58 1.31 0.22
C LEU A 378 4.81 2.60 -0.08
N PHE A 379 4.83 3.58 0.83
CA PHE A 379 4.16 4.86 0.62
C PHE A 379 4.90 5.77 -0.38
N ASP A 380 6.17 5.46 -0.70
CA ASP A 380 6.91 6.11 -1.78
C ASP A 380 6.46 5.62 -3.18
N VAL A 381 5.56 4.63 -3.25
CA VAL A 381 5.06 4.07 -4.51
C VAL A 381 3.68 4.63 -4.84
N TRP A 382 3.64 5.58 -5.77
CA TRP A 382 2.44 6.25 -6.26
C TRP A 382 1.26 5.31 -6.51
N GLY A 383 1.40 4.28 -7.32
CA GLY A 383 0.22 3.46 -7.64
C GLY A 383 -0.34 2.67 -6.45
N ILE A 384 0.48 2.35 -5.44
CA ILE A 384 -0.01 1.75 -4.18
C ILE A 384 -0.80 2.80 -3.41
N THR A 385 -0.23 4.00 -3.20
CA THR A 385 -0.88 5.07 -2.43
C THR A 385 -2.15 5.59 -3.12
N LEU A 386 -2.18 5.69 -4.44
CA LEU A 386 -3.38 6.07 -5.20
C LEU A 386 -4.51 5.07 -4.97
N ASN A 387 -4.26 3.76 -5.10
CA ASN A 387 -5.29 2.74 -4.86
C ASN A 387 -5.70 2.67 -3.39
N PHE A 388 -4.76 2.84 -2.45
CA PHE A 388 -5.03 2.96 -1.01
C PHE A 388 -5.98 4.12 -0.72
N TRP A 389 -5.72 5.31 -1.27
CA TRP A 389 -6.56 6.49 -1.05
C TRP A 389 -7.91 6.43 -1.73
N VAL A 390 -8.03 5.79 -2.90
CA VAL A 390 -9.36 5.48 -3.47
C VAL A 390 -10.15 4.59 -2.52
N ILE A 391 -9.58 3.45 -2.08
CA ILE A 391 -10.27 2.51 -1.19
C ILE A 391 -10.61 3.19 0.15
N SER A 392 -9.70 3.99 0.71
CA SER A 392 -9.94 4.77 1.92
C SER A 392 -11.11 5.76 1.75
N ALA A 393 -11.21 6.45 0.62
CA ALA A 393 -12.33 7.37 0.35
C ALA A 393 -13.68 6.65 0.22
N LEU A 394 -13.68 5.39 -0.24
CA LEU A 394 -14.90 4.57 -0.24
C LEU A 394 -15.45 4.35 1.17
N SER A 395 -14.63 4.45 2.22
CA SER A 395 -15.14 4.39 3.60
C SER A 395 -16.11 5.53 3.90
N GLU A 396 -16.03 6.67 3.21
CA GLU A 396 -16.93 7.81 3.37
C GLU A 396 -18.14 7.72 2.43
N VAL A 397 -17.90 7.47 1.14
CA VAL A 397 -18.95 7.59 0.11
C VAL A 397 -19.76 6.31 -0.13
N LEU A 398 -19.30 5.16 0.36
CA LEU A 398 -20.02 3.89 0.17
C LEU A 398 -21.23 3.82 1.11
N ASP A 399 -22.36 4.30 0.59
CA ASP A 399 -23.68 4.11 1.17
C ASP A 399 -24.10 2.65 0.97
N GLY A 400 -24.26 1.94 2.08
CA GLY A 400 -24.50 0.50 2.09
C GLY A 400 -25.86 0.13 1.56
#